data_AF-A0A024W4Z5-F1
#
_entry.id   AF-A0A024W4Z5-F1
#
_cell.length_a   1.000
_cell.length_b   1.000
_cell.length_c   1.000
_cell.angle_alpha   90.00
_cell.angle_beta   90.00
_cell.angle_gamma   90.00
#
_symmetry.space_group_name_H-M   'P 1'
#
loop_
_entity.id
_entity.type
_entity.pdbx_description
1 polymer ?
#
loop_
_entity_poly.entity_id
_entity_poly.type
_entity_poly.pdbx_seq_one_letter_code
_entity_poly.pdbx_strand_id
1 'polypeptide(L)'
;MIKNIPINPFIDKNENMNKYKYGVEKKNIERYTGVNVYDEVDEKDEKKNKPVEYPFAISNKIIFKKNNNNNNNNNKTSSSNNQINTNYSNISSELYPEEGYKTPNKTKHFYADWERLLAYNHGLYTLKNANNNNTIINRDLHSLNTENDIRNKLNLYIDRINIDNPNDTCKYLGIEEYKCLLTHSFHMNTNVSNQKCVKWFNEYIQCKWDEQKLNFGYNYIENKRHKKSKAYIAAPDYQYA
;
A
#
# COMPACT_ATOMS: atom_id res chain seq x y z
N MET A 1 42.78 -12.84 -5.14
CA MET A 1 41.73 -13.04 -6.18
C MET A 1 40.39 -12.65 -5.58
N ILE A 2 39.74 -11.60 -6.08
CA ILE A 2 38.41 -11.20 -5.62
C ILE A 2 37.41 -12.22 -6.18
N LYS A 3 36.57 -12.81 -5.32
CA LYS A 3 35.52 -13.74 -5.78
C LYS A 3 34.42 -12.92 -6.46
N ASN A 4 34.14 -13.17 -7.73
CA ASN A 4 33.03 -12.55 -8.45
C ASN A 4 31.70 -13.11 -7.90
N ILE A 5 30.99 -12.38 -7.06
CA ILE A 5 29.71 -12.81 -6.47
C ILE A 5 28.62 -11.85 -6.98
N PRO A 6 27.63 -12.32 -7.76
CA PRO A 6 26.57 -11.46 -8.27
C PRO A 6 25.60 -11.09 -7.15
N ILE A 7 25.31 -9.79 -7.02
CA ILE A 7 24.40 -9.25 -6.00
C ILE A 7 22.94 -9.61 -6.31
N ASN A 8 22.60 -9.74 -7.60
CA ASN A 8 21.26 -10.10 -8.06
C ASN A 8 21.37 -10.87 -9.39
N PRO A 9 20.28 -11.52 -9.86
CA PRO A 9 20.33 -12.35 -11.06
C PRO A 9 20.43 -11.53 -12.37
N PHE A 10 20.17 -10.21 -12.34
CA PHE A 10 20.41 -9.33 -13.48
C PHE A 10 21.90 -9.11 -13.73
N ILE A 11 22.68 -8.85 -12.67
CA ILE A 11 24.13 -8.71 -12.75
C ILE A 11 24.77 -10.03 -13.17
N ASP A 12 24.30 -11.16 -12.62
CA ASP A 12 24.77 -12.50 -13.00
C ASP A 12 24.67 -12.74 -14.52
N LYS A 13 23.53 -12.36 -15.12
CA LYS A 13 23.31 -12.48 -16.57
C LYS A 13 24.09 -11.45 -17.38
N ASN A 14 24.18 -10.19 -16.92
CA ASN A 14 24.89 -9.14 -17.65
C ASN A 14 26.40 -9.36 -17.67
N GLU A 15 26.97 -9.90 -16.59
CA GLU A 15 28.40 -10.17 -16.46
C GLU A 15 28.77 -11.64 -16.79
N ASN A 16 27.81 -12.43 -17.31
CA ASN A 16 27.98 -13.83 -17.68
C ASN A 16 28.61 -14.71 -16.57
N MET A 17 28.25 -14.45 -15.31
CA MET A 17 28.81 -15.19 -14.16
C MET A 17 28.19 -16.59 -13.98
N ASN A 18 27.00 -16.82 -14.52
CA ASN A 18 26.29 -18.11 -14.55
C ASN A 18 26.14 -18.80 -13.18
N LYS A 19 25.92 -18.03 -12.11
CA LYS A 19 25.77 -18.55 -10.74
C LYS A 19 24.32 -18.80 -10.33
N TYR A 20 23.36 -18.12 -10.95
CA TYR A 20 21.94 -18.37 -10.68
C TYR A 20 21.41 -19.50 -11.58
N LYS A 21 21.14 -20.67 -10.99
CA LYS A 21 20.65 -21.87 -11.69
C LYS A 21 19.42 -21.61 -12.57
N TYR A 22 18.51 -20.75 -12.11
CA TYR A 22 17.25 -20.47 -12.79
C TYR A 22 17.31 -19.24 -13.72
N GLY A 23 18.47 -18.60 -13.84
CA GLY A 23 18.63 -17.37 -14.62
C GLY A 23 17.78 -16.20 -14.12
N VAL A 24 17.48 -15.26 -15.03
CA VAL A 24 16.64 -14.08 -14.74
C VAL A 24 15.60 -13.86 -15.83
N GLU A 25 14.35 -13.66 -15.42
CA GLU A 25 13.27 -13.18 -16.28
C GLU A 25 13.41 -11.66 -16.45
N LYS A 26 13.59 -11.19 -17.69
CA LYS A 26 13.67 -9.76 -17.98
C LYS A 26 12.26 -9.19 -18.07
N LYS A 27 11.93 -8.23 -17.19
CA LYS A 27 10.66 -7.49 -17.27
C LYS A 27 10.75 -6.38 -18.32
N ASN A 28 9.62 -5.93 -18.86
CA ASN A 28 9.57 -4.71 -19.68
C ASN A 28 9.89 -3.49 -18.84
N ILE A 29 10.38 -2.41 -19.48
CA ILE A 29 10.73 -1.16 -18.78
C ILE A 29 9.55 -0.56 -17.99
N GLU A 30 8.33 -0.75 -18.48
CA GLU A 30 7.08 -0.31 -17.87
C GLU A 30 6.80 -0.98 -16.51
N ARG A 31 7.44 -2.13 -16.22
CA ARG A 31 7.36 -2.82 -14.92
C ARG A 31 8.41 -2.35 -13.91
N TYR A 32 9.43 -1.60 -14.35
CA TYR A 32 10.47 -1.05 -13.46
C TYR A 32 10.21 0.42 -13.15
N THR A 33 9.66 1.17 -14.09
CA THR A 33 9.48 2.61 -13.97
C THR A 33 8.31 3.11 -14.83
N GLY A 34 7.72 4.23 -14.44
CA GLY A 34 6.68 4.89 -15.23
C GLY A 34 5.88 5.91 -14.43
N VAL A 35 5.01 6.65 -15.10
CA VAL A 35 4.04 7.55 -14.47
C VAL A 35 2.88 6.73 -13.91
N ASN A 36 2.31 7.18 -12.79
CA ASN A 36 1.12 6.58 -12.19
C ASN A 36 -0.12 6.83 -13.06
N VAL A 37 -1.12 5.97 -12.94
CA VAL A 37 -2.41 6.06 -13.65
C VAL A 37 -3.58 6.11 -12.67
N TYR A 38 -4.72 6.60 -13.13
CA TYR A 38 -5.97 6.48 -12.37
C TYR A 38 -6.43 5.02 -12.34
N ASP A 39 -6.36 4.43 -11.15
CA ASP A 39 -6.87 3.09 -10.82
C ASP A 39 -8.36 3.20 -10.43
N GLU A 40 -9.21 3.57 -11.39
CA GLU A 40 -10.66 3.70 -11.19
C GLU A 40 -11.35 2.33 -11.19
N VAL A 41 -12.24 2.08 -10.23
CA VAL A 41 -13.02 0.83 -10.13
C VAL A 41 -14.17 0.85 -11.15
N ASP A 42 -14.78 2.01 -11.38
CA ASP A 42 -15.86 2.14 -12.35
C ASP A 42 -15.29 2.05 -13.78
N GLU A 43 -15.80 1.09 -14.54
CA GLU A 43 -15.42 0.90 -15.95
C GLU A 43 -15.85 2.07 -16.83
N LYS A 44 -16.79 2.89 -16.37
CA LYS A 44 -17.30 4.05 -17.10
C LYS A 44 -16.48 5.31 -16.88
N ASP A 45 -15.47 5.31 -16.01
CA ASP A 45 -14.64 6.49 -15.83
C ASP A 45 -13.70 6.69 -17.03
N GLU A 46 -13.84 7.84 -17.70
CA GLU A 46 -13.01 8.21 -18.84
C GLU A 46 -11.53 8.38 -18.48
N LYS A 47 -11.18 8.60 -17.20
CA LYS A 47 -9.81 8.76 -16.72
C LYS A 47 -9.12 7.43 -16.42
N LYS A 48 -9.85 6.31 -16.39
CA LYS A 48 -9.29 4.98 -16.12
C LYS A 48 -8.10 4.68 -17.04
N ASN A 49 -7.01 4.18 -16.47
CA ASN A 49 -5.74 3.89 -17.15
C ASN A 49 -5.06 5.10 -17.84
N LYS A 50 -5.56 6.32 -17.67
CA LYS A 50 -4.86 7.53 -18.11
C LYS A 50 -3.84 7.96 -17.06
N PRO A 51 -2.70 8.55 -17.47
CA PRO A 51 -1.73 9.11 -16.54
C PRO A 51 -2.38 10.13 -15.61
N VAL A 52 -1.96 10.13 -14.34
CA VAL A 52 -2.38 11.16 -13.39
C VAL A 52 -1.92 12.53 -13.88
N GLU A 53 -2.82 13.50 -13.86
CA GLU A 53 -2.55 14.87 -14.27
C GLU A 53 -1.92 15.67 -13.13
N TYR A 54 -0.95 16.52 -13.47
CA TYR A 54 -0.24 17.38 -12.52
C TYR A 54 -0.20 18.82 -13.05
N PRO A 55 -0.07 19.82 -12.17
CA PRO A 55 -0.04 21.23 -12.57
C PRO A 55 1.22 21.64 -13.36
N PHE A 56 2.17 20.72 -13.57
CA PHE A 56 3.42 20.93 -14.32
C PHE A 56 3.65 19.79 -15.31
N ALA A 57 4.50 20.03 -16.30
CA ALA A 57 4.77 19.06 -17.36
C ALA A 57 5.47 17.79 -16.84
N ILE A 58 4.93 16.63 -17.22
CA ILE A 58 5.50 15.30 -16.94
C ILE A 58 5.64 14.52 -18.25
N SER A 59 6.75 13.79 -18.37
CA SER A 59 6.98 12.90 -19.50
C SER A 59 6.10 11.64 -19.37
N ASN A 60 4.97 11.62 -20.07
CA ASN A 60 4.06 10.48 -20.14
C ASN A 60 4.54 9.35 -21.09
N LYS A 61 5.82 9.37 -21.52
CA LYS A 61 6.39 8.39 -22.45
C LYS A 61 6.39 6.96 -21.93
N ILE A 62 6.48 6.78 -20.61
CA ILE A 62 6.50 5.45 -19.97
C ILE A 62 5.44 5.45 -18.87
N ILE A 63 4.42 4.64 -19.06
CA ILE A 63 3.34 4.43 -18.08
C ILE A 63 3.65 3.14 -17.32
N PHE A 64 3.54 3.19 -15.99
CA PHE A 64 3.81 2.02 -15.18
C PHE A 64 2.69 0.98 -15.38
N LYS A 65 3.06 -0.28 -15.65
CA LYS A 65 2.11 -1.39 -15.83
C LYS A 65 2.25 -2.38 -14.69
N LYS A 66 1.19 -2.49 -13.88
CA LYS A 66 1.07 -3.53 -12.85
C LYS A 66 0.95 -4.91 -13.48
N ASN A 67 1.44 -5.92 -12.78
CA ASN A 67 1.24 -7.31 -13.20
C ASN A 67 -0.24 -7.72 -12.97
N ASN A 68 -1.02 -7.83 -14.04
CA ASN A 68 -2.42 -8.25 -13.95
C ASN A 68 -2.53 -9.78 -13.89
N ASN A 69 -2.49 -10.34 -12.69
CA ASN A 69 -2.79 -11.77 -12.48
C ASN A 69 -4.30 -12.10 -12.56
N ASN A 70 -5.17 -11.10 -12.65
CA ASN A 70 -6.64 -11.26 -12.69
C ASN A 70 -7.25 -11.01 -14.07
N ASN A 71 -6.67 -11.56 -15.14
CA ASN A 71 -7.41 -11.68 -16.39
C ASN A 71 -8.16 -13.01 -16.42
N ASN A 72 -9.48 -12.96 -16.15
CA ASN A 72 -10.49 -13.96 -16.51
C ASN A 72 -10.69 -14.08 -18.04
N ASN A 73 -9.61 -14.03 -18.81
CA ASN A 73 -9.61 -14.29 -20.24
C ASN A 73 -8.61 -15.41 -20.51
N ASN A 74 -9.06 -16.42 -21.25
CA ASN A 74 -8.37 -17.69 -21.56
C ASN A 74 -7.04 -17.57 -22.33
N ASN A 75 -6.35 -16.43 -22.28
CA ASN A 75 -4.98 -16.27 -22.76
C ASN A 75 -4.06 -15.93 -21.58
N LYS A 76 -3.73 -16.96 -20.80
CA LYS A 76 -2.61 -16.96 -19.86
C LYS A 76 -1.29 -16.82 -20.63
N THR A 77 -0.84 -15.60 -20.86
CA THR A 77 0.58 -15.36 -21.11
C THR A 77 1.24 -14.95 -19.80
N SER A 78 1.57 -16.00 -19.04
CA SER A 78 2.70 -16.11 -18.11
C SER A 78 2.91 -15.00 -17.06
N SER A 79 2.13 -15.04 -15.98
CA SER A 79 2.82 -15.19 -14.69
C SER A 79 3.45 -16.58 -14.78
N SER A 80 4.78 -16.67 -14.76
CA SER A 80 5.43 -17.97 -14.69
C SER A 80 4.80 -18.74 -13.53
N ASN A 81 4.24 -19.94 -13.79
CA ASN A 81 3.52 -20.73 -12.78
C ASN A 81 4.37 -21.05 -11.53
N ASN A 82 5.65 -20.70 -11.54
CA ASN A 82 6.61 -20.81 -10.45
C ASN A 82 7.30 -19.45 -10.19
N GLN A 83 6.65 -18.56 -9.44
CA GLN A 83 7.33 -17.39 -8.89
C GLN A 83 8.29 -17.86 -7.78
N ILE A 84 9.56 -18.06 -8.13
CA ILE A 84 10.58 -18.65 -7.23
C ILE A 84 10.82 -17.79 -5.99
N ASN A 85 10.77 -16.46 -6.14
CA ASN A 85 10.96 -15.50 -5.05
C ASN A 85 9.62 -14.89 -4.64
N THR A 86 9.11 -15.29 -3.48
CA THR A 86 7.86 -14.78 -2.87
C THR A 86 8.11 -13.76 -1.77
N ASN A 87 9.34 -13.25 -1.65
CA ASN A 87 9.64 -12.20 -0.67
C ASN A 87 8.95 -10.88 -1.06
N TYR A 88 8.76 -10.02 -0.06
CA TYR A 88 8.09 -8.74 -0.23
C TYR A 88 8.71 -7.90 -1.36
N SER A 89 10.05 -7.88 -1.51
CA SER A 89 10.72 -7.13 -2.58
C SER A 89 10.26 -7.52 -3.98
N ASN A 90 10.08 -8.81 -4.25
CA ASN A 90 9.65 -9.25 -5.57
C ASN A 90 8.14 -9.04 -5.79
N ILE A 91 7.31 -9.26 -4.77
CA ILE A 91 5.85 -9.09 -4.88
C ILE A 91 5.48 -7.61 -5.00
N SER A 92 6.08 -6.76 -4.16
CA SER A 92 5.77 -5.33 -4.14
C SER A 92 6.22 -4.62 -5.43
N SER A 93 7.33 -5.07 -6.05
CA SER A 93 7.79 -4.55 -7.35
C SER A 93 6.86 -4.88 -8.53
N GLU A 94 5.90 -5.81 -8.37
CA GLU A 94 4.86 -6.05 -9.38
C GLU A 94 3.69 -5.06 -9.28
N LEU A 95 3.50 -4.46 -8.11
CA LEU A 95 2.41 -3.54 -7.82
C LEU A 95 2.85 -2.08 -7.88
N TYR A 96 4.12 -1.82 -7.55
CA TYR A 96 4.69 -0.48 -7.47
C TYR A 96 6.13 -0.49 -8.02
N PRO A 97 6.59 0.60 -8.65
CA PRO A 97 8.00 0.74 -9.02
C PRO A 97 8.88 0.90 -7.76
N GLU A 98 10.01 0.18 -7.70
CA GLU A 98 10.89 0.17 -6.51
C GLU A 98 11.50 1.55 -6.21
N GLU A 99 11.96 2.26 -7.24
CA GLU A 99 12.47 3.63 -7.13
C GLU A 99 11.36 4.68 -7.05
N GLY A 100 10.10 4.25 -7.15
CA GLY A 100 8.94 5.12 -7.21
C GLY A 100 8.50 5.48 -8.62
N TYR A 101 7.28 6.03 -8.69
CA TYR A 101 6.75 6.54 -9.94
C TYR A 101 7.65 7.67 -10.43
N LYS A 102 7.71 7.86 -11.76
CA LYS A 102 8.30 9.06 -12.36
C LYS A 102 7.46 10.27 -11.94
N THR A 103 7.86 10.85 -10.82
CA THR A 103 7.18 11.89 -10.05
C THR A 103 8.07 13.12 -10.00
N PRO A 104 7.56 14.25 -9.51
CA PRO A 104 8.20 15.55 -9.70
C PRO A 104 9.45 15.66 -8.83
N ASN A 105 10.61 15.85 -9.46
CA ASN A 105 11.81 16.32 -8.78
C ASN A 105 11.73 17.83 -8.53
N LYS A 106 11.96 18.27 -7.27
CA LYS A 106 11.91 19.68 -6.83
C LYS A 106 12.65 20.65 -7.75
N THR A 107 13.75 20.23 -8.38
CA THR A 107 14.61 21.10 -9.20
C THR A 107 14.23 21.17 -10.68
N LYS A 108 13.29 20.33 -11.15
CA LYS A 108 12.97 20.22 -12.59
C LYS A 108 11.59 20.72 -12.98
N HIS A 109 10.67 20.92 -12.04
CA HIS A 109 9.25 21.14 -12.38
C HIS A 109 8.64 22.45 -11.88
N PHE A 110 9.15 23.02 -10.78
CA PHE A 110 8.73 24.35 -10.32
C PHE A 110 9.80 25.36 -10.71
N TYR A 111 9.41 26.40 -11.43
CA TYR A 111 10.30 27.50 -11.79
C TYR A 111 10.51 28.42 -10.59
N ALA A 112 9.47 28.60 -9.78
CA ALA A 112 9.50 29.49 -8.62
C ALA A 112 8.96 28.81 -7.35
N ASP A 113 9.43 29.28 -6.19
CA ASP A 113 9.00 28.74 -4.89
C ASP A 113 7.51 28.95 -4.61
N TRP A 114 6.90 30.02 -5.15
CA TRP A 114 5.47 30.29 -4.97
C TRP A 114 4.60 29.25 -5.68
N GLU A 115 5.02 28.71 -6.83
CA GLU A 115 4.28 27.66 -7.55
C GLU A 115 4.23 26.39 -6.70
N ARG A 116 5.35 26.05 -6.05
CA ARG A 116 5.44 24.93 -5.12
C ARG A 116 4.53 25.12 -3.91
N LEU A 117 4.52 26.32 -3.32
CA LEU A 117 3.65 26.65 -2.18
C LEU A 117 2.17 26.61 -2.57
N LEU A 118 1.83 27.11 -3.77
CA LEU A 118 0.47 27.07 -4.29
C LEU A 118 0.02 25.63 -4.54
N ALA A 119 0.84 24.82 -5.21
CA ALA A 119 0.55 23.40 -5.42
C ALA A 119 0.39 22.63 -4.10
N TYR A 120 1.22 22.96 -3.09
CA TYR A 120 1.08 22.40 -1.74
C TYR A 120 -0.23 22.83 -1.07
N ASN A 121 -0.57 24.11 -1.12
CA ASN A 121 -1.80 24.64 -0.53
C ASN A 121 -3.06 24.01 -1.13
N HIS A 122 -3.04 23.69 -2.43
CA HIS A 122 -4.14 23.00 -3.10
C HIS A 122 -4.09 21.46 -2.99
N GLY A 123 -3.15 20.90 -2.23
CA GLY A 123 -3.02 19.45 -2.05
C GLY A 123 -2.57 18.70 -3.32
N LEU A 124 -2.05 19.41 -4.32
CA LEU A 124 -1.54 18.84 -5.59
C LEU A 124 -0.06 18.44 -5.50
N TYR A 125 0.61 18.82 -4.41
CA TYR A 125 2.00 18.47 -4.13
C TYR A 125 2.21 18.31 -2.62
N THR A 126 2.89 17.26 -2.18
CA THR A 126 3.19 17.06 -0.76
C THR A 126 4.64 17.43 -0.46
N LEU A 127 4.84 18.40 0.42
CA LEU A 127 6.14 18.69 1.03
C LEU A 127 6.33 17.72 2.21
N LYS A 128 7.41 16.93 2.22
CA LYS A 128 7.81 16.22 3.45
C LYS A 128 8.97 16.95 4.11
N ASN A 129 8.82 17.23 5.40
CA ASN A 129 9.90 17.70 6.24
C ASN A 129 11.02 16.67 6.24
N ALA A 130 12.23 17.14 5.97
CA ALA A 130 13.42 16.35 6.14
C ALA A 130 13.59 15.95 7.60
N ASN A 131 14.15 14.76 7.82
CA ASN A 131 14.71 14.33 9.09
C ASN A 131 15.53 15.49 9.68
N ASN A 132 15.21 15.95 10.91
CA ASN A 132 15.89 16.81 11.92
C ASN A 132 17.10 17.71 11.61
N ASN A 133 17.59 17.74 10.39
CA ASN A 133 18.62 18.59 9.85
C ASN A 133 17.86 19.44 8.82
N ASN A 134 17.93 20.76 8.94
CA ASN A 134 17.22 21.76 8.12
C ASN A 134 17.52 21.71 6.60
N THR A 135 18.04 20.61 6.08
CA THR A 135 18.22 20.34 4.66
C THR A 135 16.99 19.62 4.13
N ILE A 136 16.21 20.27 3.27
CA ILE A 136 15.12 19.63 2.53
C ILE A 136 15.74 18.61 1.55
N ILE A 137 16.05 17.41 2.04
CA ILE A 137 16.56 16.30 1.24
C ILE A 137 15.35 15.62 0.62
N ASN A 138 15.19 15.74 -0.71
CA ASN A 138 14.32 14.84 -1.49
C ASN A 138 14.98 13.47 -1.57
N ARG A 139 15.03 12.74 -0.45
CA ARG A 139 15.32 11.32 -0.50
C ARG A 139 14.03 10.67 -0.98
N ASP A 140 13.99 10.37 -2.27
CA ASP A 140 13.09 9.41 -2.91
C ASP A 140 11.73 9.33 -2.22
N LEU A 141 10.96 10.43 -2.30
CA LEU A 141 9.67 10.57 -1.61
C LEU A 141 8.66 9.48 -2.02
N HIS A 142 8.97 8.76 -3.10
CA HIS A 142 8.13 7.76 -3.70
C HIS A 142 8.84 6.42 -3.83
N SER A 143 10.00 6.16 -3.21
CA SER A 143 10.57 4.80 -3.28
C SER A 143 9.79 3.83 -2.40
N LEU A 144 9.80 2.57 -2.81
CA LEU A 144 9.05 1.51 -2.17
C LEU A 144 9.67 1.22 -0.80
N ASN A 145 8.82 1.21 0.24
CA ASN A 145 9.30 0.83 1.57
C ASN A 145 9.87 -0.58 1.50
N THR A 146 11.06 -0.80 2.03
CA THR A 146 11.58 -2.16 2.21
C THR A 146 10.83 -2.85 3.35
N GLU A 147 10.93 -4.18 3.43
CA GLU A 147 10.32 -4.94 4.53
C GLU A 147 10.83 -4.48 5.90
N ASN A 148 12.12 -4.16 6.00
CA ASN A 148 12.71 -3.64 7.23
C ASN A 148 12.18 -2.25 7.57
N ASP A 149 11.97 -1.37 6.57
CA ASP A 149 11.37 -0.06 6.81
C ASP A 149 9.94 -0.17 7.33
N ILE A 150 9.16 -1.10 6.78
CA ILE A 150 7.78 -1.38 7.24
C ILE A 150 7.82 -1.86 8.68
N ARG A 151 8.66 -2.85 8.99
CA ARG A 151 8.78 -3.41 10.34
C ARG A 151 9.23 -2.37 11.35
N ASN A 152 10.22 -1.55 11.02
CA ASN A 152 10.72 -0.49 11.90
C ASN A 152 9.66 0.58 12.16
N LYS A 153 8.97 1.05 11.11
CA LYS A 153 7.88 2.03 11.25
C LYS A 153 6.72 1.48 12.07
N LEU A 154 6.38 0.21 11.87
CA LEU A 154 5.32 -0.47 12.61
C LEU A 154 5.68 -0.63 14.09
N ASN A 155 6.90 -1.08 14.40
CA ASN A 155 7.36 -1.23 15.78
C ASN A 155 7.34 0.10 16.52
N LEU A 156 7.82 1.19 15.89
CA LEU A 156 7.75 2.53 16.47
C LEU A 156 6.31 2.99 16.74
N TYR A 157 5.35 2.58 15.93
CA TYR A 157 3.94 2.88 16.14
C TYR A 157 3.34 2.06 17.29
N ILE A 158 3.65 0.76 17.34
CA ILE A 158 3.26 -0.14 18.43
C ILE A 158 3.79 0.37 19.78
N ASP A 159 5.06 0.78 19.83
CA ASP A 159 5.68 1.30 21.05
C ASP A 159 4.95 2.55 21.56
N ARG A 160 4.58 3.47 20.66
CA ARG A 160 3.82 4.67 21.01
C ARG A 160 2.43 4.33 21.56
N ILE A 161 1.67 3.47 20.88
CA ILE A 161 0.32 3.10 21.34
C ILE A 161 0.37 2.41 22.71
N ASN A 162 1.35 1.51 22.91
CA ASN A 162 1.49 0.81 24.18
C ASN A 162 1.85 1.75 25.34
N ILE A 163 2.56 2.85 25.06
CA ILE A 163 2.84 3.91 26.04
C ILE A 163 1.59 4.75 26.31
N ASP A 164 0.85 5.12 25.26
CA ASP A 164 -0.30 6.03 25.35
C ASP A 164 -1.49 5.40 26.10
N ASN A 165 -1.90 4.18 25.75
CA ASN A 165 -2.97 3.47 26.44
C ASN A 165 -2.79 1.93 26.37
N PRO A 166 -2.16 1.31 27.38
CA PRO A 166 -1.87 -0.13 27.36
C PRO A 166 -3.13 -1.01 27.41
N ASN A 167 -4.22 -0.50 28.00
CA ASN A 167 -5.47 -1.22 28.24
C ASN A 167 -6.52 -0.98 27.14
N ASP A 168 -6.16 -0.28 26.06
CA ASP A 168 -7.04 -0.09 24.92
C ASP A 168 -7.34 -1.44 24.24
N THR A 169 -8.61 -1.83 24.23
CA THR A 169 -9.09 -3.07 23.59
C THR A 169 -8.98 -3.03 22.07
N CYS A 170 -9.02 -1.83 21.48
CA CYS A 170 -9.05 -1.61 20.04
C CYS A 170 -7.67 -1.38 19.43
N LYS A 171 -6.60 -1.36 20.25
CA LYS A 171 -5.24 -1.01 19.80
C LYS A 171 -4.74 -1.85 18.63
N TYR A 172 -5.01 -3.15 18.63
CA TYR A 172 -4.53 -4.06 17.59
C TYR A 172 -5.20 -3.81 16.24
N LEU A 173 -6.44 -3.29 16.22
CA LEU A 173 -7.12 -2.90 14.98
C LEU A 173 -6.43 -1.69 14.35
N GLY A 174 -6.05 -0.69 15.17
CA GLY A 174 -5.25 0.44 14.70
C GLY A 174 -3.85 0.02 14.21
N ILE A 175 -3.22 -0.95 14.89
CA ILE A 175 -1.92 -1.51 14.46
C ILE A 175 -2.05 -2.22 13.10
N GLU A 176 -3.08 -3.04 12.89
CA GLU A 176 -3.29 -3.73 11.61
C GLU A 176 -3.70 -2.78 10.48
N GLU A 177 -4.46 -1.72 10.77
CA GLU A 177 -4.72 -0.65 9.81
C GLU A 177 -3.41 -0.01 9.34
N TYR A 178 -2.57 0.43 10.29
CA TYR A 178 -1.31 1.08 9.96
C TYR A 178 -0.34 0.15 9.22
N LYS A 179 -0.28 -1.12 9.62
CA LYS A 179 0.47 -2.16 8.90
C LYS A 179 -0.04 -2.34 7.48
N CYS A 180 -1.35 -2.38 7.27
CA CYS A 180 -1.97 -2.46 5.95
C CYS A 180 -1.60 -1.26 5.08
N LEU A 181 -1.63 -0.04 5.65
CA LEU A 181 -1.23 1.17 4.92
C LEU A 181 0.24 1.11 4.50
N LEU A 182 1.14 0.66 5.39
CA LEU A 182 2.56 0.55 5.09
C LEU A 182 2.87 -0.49 4.00
N THR A 183 2.22 -1.66 4.02
CA THR A 183 2.43 -2.73 3.04
C THR A 183 1.86 -2.39 1.66
N HIS A 184 0.82 -1.55 1.60
CA HIS A 184 0.26 -1.04 0.34
C HIS A 184 0.86 0.29 -0.11
N SER A 185 1.94 0.74 0.54
CA SER A 185 2.68 1.93 0.13
C SER A 185 1.78 3.17 0.03
N PHE A 186 1.05 3.46 1.12
CA PHE A 186 0.15 4.61 1.21
C PHE A 186 0.81 5.93 0.81
N HIS A 187 2.13 6.06 0.99
CA HIS A 187 2.89 7.25 0.61
C HIS A 187 3.03 7.44 -0.90
N MET A 188 2.84 6.38 -1.71
CA MET A 188 2.82 6.48 -3.17
C MET A 188 1.40 6.56 -3.74
N ASN A 189 0.49 5.77 -3.20
CA ASN A 189 -0.88 5.68 -3.68
C ASN A 189 -1.84 5.57 -2.49
N THR A 190 -2.24 6.73 -1.99
CA THR A 190 -3.13 6.88 -0.84
C THR A 190 -4.50 6.27 -1.11
N ASN A 191 -5.08 6.53 -2.29
CA ASN A 191 -6.43 6.08 -2.64
C ASN A 191 -6.55 4.56 -2.62
N VAL A 192 -5.67 3.85 -3.32
CA VAL A 192 -5.70 2.38 -3.38
C VAL A 192 -5.40 1.77 -2.01
N SER A 193 -4.48 2.37 -1.25
CA SER A 193 -4.17 1.89 0.11
C SER A 193 -5.38 2.04 1.04
N ASN A 194 -6.04 3.21 1.01
CA ASN A 194 -7.22 3.48 1.81
C ASN A 194 -8.36 2.51 1.45
N GLN A 195 -8.62 2.26 0.17
CA GLN A 195 -9.63 1.28 -0.26
C GLN A 195 -9.39 -0.12 0.31
N LYS A 196 -8.13 -0.55 0.45
CA LYS A 196 -7.79 -1.86 1.03
C LYS A 196 -7.84 -1.89 2.54
N CYS A 197 -7.49 -0.79 3.20
CA CYS A 197 -7.29 -0.73 4.64
C CYS A 197 -8.50 -0.17 5.42
N VAL A 198 -9.46 0.47 4.74
CA VAL A 198 -10.67 1.04 5.37
C VAL A 198 -11.47 0.02 6.17
N LYS A 199 -11.39 -1.27 5.83
CA LYS A 199 -12.01 -2.33 6.63
C LYS A 199 -11.53 -2.34 8.08
N TRP A 200 -10.23 -2.14 8.31
CA TRP A 200 -9.66 -2.15 9.66
C TRP A 200 -10.03 -0.89 10.43
N PHE A 201 -10.10 0.24 9.73
CA PHE A 201 -10.62 1.48 10.30
C PHE A 201 -12.08 1.33 10.73
N ASN A 202 -12.92 0.69 9.92
CA ASN A 202 -14.32 0.43 10.28
C ASN A 202 -14.45 -0.46 11.52
N GLU A 203 -13.68 -1.55 11.59
CA GLU A 203 -13.63 -2.41 12.79
C GLU A 203 -13.12 -1.64 14.02
N TYR A 204 -12.12 -0.77 13.84
CA TYR A 204 -11.59 0.08 14.92
C TYR A 204 -12.67 1.01 15.49
N ILE A 205 -13.43 1.69 14.62
CA ILE A 205 -14.52 2.58 15.06
C ILE A 205 -15.65 1.80 15.74
N GLN A 206 -16.01 0.61 15.23
CA GLN A 206 -16.99 -0.25 15.89
C GLN A 206 -16.51 -0.69 17.28
N CYS A 207 -15.25 -1.10 17.39
CA CYS A 207 -14.64 -1.46 18.66
C CYS A 207 -14.63 -0.28 19.64
N LYS A 208 -14.36 0.95 19.20
CA LYS A 208 -14.40 2.13 20.08
C LYS A 208 -15.80 2.43 20.60
N TRP A 209 -16.82 2.25 19.78
CA TRP A 209 -18.20 2.33 20.24
C TRP A 209 -18.52 1.23 21.26
N ASP A 210 -18.03 0.01 21.02
CA ASP A 210 -18.23 -1.12 21.93
C ASP A 210 -17.50 -0.96 23.27
N GLU A 211 -16.30 -0.39 23.27
CA GLU A 211 -15.57 0.00 24.48
C GLU A 211 -16.38 1.06 25.26
N GLN A 212 -16.91 2.06 24.56
CA GLN A 212 -17.68 3.13 25.18
C GLN A 212 -19.00 2.61 25.79
N LYS A 213 -19.78 1.80 25.06
CA LYS A 213 -21.06 1.28 25.57
C LYS A 213 -20.87 0.40 26.81
N LEU A 214 -19.77 -0.37 26.88
CA LEU A 214 -19.44 -1.18 28.05
C LEU A 214 -19.02 -0.31 29.24
N ASN A 215 -18.17 0.70 29.02
CA ASN A 215 -17.69 1.59 30.08
C ASN A 215 -18.81 2.45 30.69
N PHE A 216 -19.77 2.90 29.87
CA PHE A 216 -20.89 3.73 30.33
C PHE A 216 -22.15 2.93 30.69
N GLY A 217 -22.14 1.60 30.52
CA GLY A 217 -23.28 0.74 30.84
C GLY A 217 -24.50 0.96 29.95
N TYR A 218 -24.31 1.33 28.68
CA TYR A 218 -25.41 1.47 27.74
C TYR A 218 -25.97 0.10 27.36
N ASN A 219 -27.27 -0.07 27.55
CA ASN A 219 -28.01 -1.27 27.15
C ASN A 219 -29.41 -0.88 26.65
N TYR A 220 -30.13 -1.84 26.08
CA TYR A 220 -31.48 -1.68 25.54
C TYR A 220 -32.40 -2.76 26.10
N ILE A 221 -33.70 -2.45 26.16
CA ILE A 221 -34.71 -3.44 26.58
C ILE A 221 -35.02 -4.32 25.37
N GLU A 222 -34.70 -5.61 25.47
CA GLU A 222 -35.01 -6.58 24.43
C GLU A 222 -36.49 -6.97 24.42
N ASN A 223 -37.02 -7.22 23.22
CA ASN A 223 -38.37 -7.73 23.07
C ASN A 223 -38.46 -9.19 23.49
N LYS A 224 -39.68 -9.63 23.81
CA LYS A 224 -39.96 -11.06 24.00
C LYS A 224 -39.56 -11.83 22.75
N ARG A 225 -38.97 -13.01 22.98
CA ARG A 225 -38.56 -13.93 21.94
C ARG A 225 -39.68 -14.21 20.93
N HIS A 226 -39.35 -14.12 19.65
CA HIS A 226 -40.29 -14.40 18.58
C HIS A 226 -40.78 -15.86 18.61
N LYS A 227 -42.09 -16.08 18.38
CA LYS A 227 -42.72 -17.42 18.46
C LYS A 227 -42.12 -18.44 17.48
N LYS A 228 -41.60 -17.98 16.34
CA LYS A 228 -40.87 -18.77 15.34
C LYS A 228 -39.37 -18.41 15.30
N SER A 229 -38.73 -18.25 16.45
CA SER A 229 -37.27 -18.03 16.51
C SER A 229 -36.46 -19.21 15.96
N LYS A 230 -37.03 -20.43 16.02
CA LYS A 230 -36.46 -21.63 15.40
C LYS A 230 -37.13 -21.88 14.06
N ALA A 231 -36.35 -22.19 13.04
CA ALA A 231 -36.88 -22.62 11.74
C ALA A 231 -37.59 -23.98 11.84
N TYR A 232 -37.11 -24.88 12.70
CA TYR A 232 -37.69 -26.21 12.94
C TYR A 232 -37.65 -26.58 14.43
N ILE A 233 -38.61 -27.37 14.91
CA ILE A 233 -38.75 -27.67 16.34
C ILE A 233 -37.54 -28.39 16.94
N ALA A 234 -36.95 -29.31 16.18
CA ALA A 234 -35.76 -30.06 16.59
C ALA A 234 -34.45 -29.30 16.31
N ALA A 235 -34.50 -28.11 15.69
CA ALA A 235 -33.29 -27.34 15.45
C ALA A 235 -32.69 -26.88 16.79
N PRO A 236 -31.35 -26.97 16.94
CA PRO A 236 -30.66 -26.46 18.11
C PRO A 236 -30.82 -24.94 18.18
N ASP A 237 -30.81 -24.46 19.41
CA ASP A 237 -31.09 -23.07 19.73
C ASP A 237 -29.88 -22.42 20.37
N TYR A 238 -28.92 -22.04 19.54
CA TYR A 238 -27.71 -21.40 20.04
C TYR A 238 -28.10 -20.10 20.73
N GLN A 239 -27.73 -19.99 22.00
CA GLN A 239 -27.88 -18.76 22.76
C GLN A 239 -26.73 -17.83 22.36
N TYR A 240 -27.08 -16.61 21.96
CA TYR A 240 -26.14 -15.54 21.68
C TYR A 240 -26.20 -14.53 22.82
N ALA A 241 -25.03 -14.06 23.25
CA ALA A 241 -24.88 -13.07 24.31
C ALA A 241 -25.17 -11.65 23.81
#